data_AF-A0A1M6TAG5-F1
#
_entry.id   AF-A0A1M6TAG5-F1
#
_cell.length_a   1.000
_cell.length_b   1.000
_cell.length_c   1.000
_cell.angle_alpha   90.00
_cell.angle_beta   90.00
_cell.angle_gamma   90.00
#
_symmetry.space_group_name_H-M   'P 1'
#
loop_
_entity.id
_entity.type
_entity.pdbx_description
1 polymer ?
#
loop_
_entity_poly.entity_id
_entity_poly.type
_entity_poly.pdbx_seq_one_letter_code
_entity_poly.pdbx_strand_id
1 'polypeptide(L)'
;MIENLAIFPMYRPPKSSAQTSLFCSLEEQLNRKHPLYVLANKIDWNKFETEFSKRFDDKMGAPNKPIRLMTGLIILKHIRNVSDESVVEQFQENAYYQYFCGERFFSTEQPCDPSELVHFRHMIGEAGMDMILKESILVNDDHDKQGPTGCGTAFRKDSPTREP
;
A
#
# COMPACT_ATOMS: atom_id res chain seq x y z
N MET A 1 35.25 14.10 -47.79
CA MET A 1 33.95 14.41 -47.18
C MET A 1 33.97 13.84 -45.79
N ILE A 2 34.04 14.72 -44.81
CA ILE A 2 34.11 14.40 -43.39
C ILE A 2 32.68 14.33 -42.84
N GLU A 3 32.54 13.55 -41.77
CA GLU A 3 31.62 13.74 -40.63
C GLU A 3 30.31 12.95 -40.51
N ASN A 4 30.12 12.55 -39.24
CA ASN A 4 28.89 12.16 -38.56
C ASN A 4 28.47 10.69 -38.62
N LEU A 5 29.34 9.82 -38.06
CA LEU A 5 28.82 8.70 -37.28
C LEU A 5 28.53 9.21 -35.87
N ALA A 6 27.27 9.50 -35.61
CA ALA A 6 26.77 9.95 -34.31
C ALA A 6 27.25 9.00 -33.21
N ILE A 7 28.07 9.55 -32.31
CA ILE A 7 28.40 8.96 -31.02
C ILE A 7 27.08 8.86 -30.25
N PHE A 8 26.48 7.66 -30.22
CA PHE A 8 25.42 7.38 -29.25
C PHE A 8 26.00 7.64 -27.87
N PRO A 9 25.45 8.55 -27.06
CA PRO A 9 25.95 8.79 -25.72
C PRO A 9 25.75 7.49 -24.93
N MET A 10 26.85 6.79 -24.73
CA MET A 10 26.95 5.60 -23.88
C MET A 10 26.37 6.00 -22.52
N TYR A 11 25.24 5.39 -22.13
CA TYR A 11 24.62 5.61 -20.83
C TYR A 11 25.69 5.41 -19.75
N ARG A 12 26.14 6.51 -19.15
CA ARG A 12 27.10 6.50 -18.05
C ARG A 12 26.28 6.38 -16.78
N PRO A 13 26.17 5.17 -16.16
CA PRO A 13 25.49 5.07 -14.89
C PRO A 13 26.18 6.01 -13.89
N PRO A 14 25.41 6.72 -13.04
CA PRO A 14 25.99 7.57 -12.01
C PRO A 14 26.94 6.73 -11.15
N LYS A 15 28.10 7.30 -10.81
CA LYS A 15 29.08 6.63 -9.95
C LYS A 15 28.45 6.44 -8.57
N SER A 16 27.99 5.23 -8.28
CA SER A 16 27.56 4.83 -6.95
C SER A 16 28.79 4.77 -6.05
N SER A 17 28.97 5.77 -5.21
CA SER A 17 29.92 5.75 -4.08
C SER A 17 29.18 5.45 -2.79
N ALA A 18 28.33 4.44 -2.79
CA ALA A 18 27.84 3.85 -1.56
C ALA A 18 28.58 2.53 -1.38
N GLN A 19 29.51 2.49 -0.42
CA GLN A 19 29.77 1.23 0.27
C GLN A 19 28.47 0.88 0.98
N THR A 20 27.54 0.22 0.28
CA THR A 20 26.34 -0.31 0.89
C THR A 20 26.78 -1.45 1.78
N SER A 21 26.71 -1.20 3.08
CA SER A 21 26.56 -2.21 4.13
C SER A 21 25.81 -3.42 3.57
N LEU A 22 26.30 -4.64 3.82
CA LEU A 22 25.76 -5.88 3.27
C LEU A 22 24.26 -6.12 3.60
N PHE A 23 23.68 -5.27 4.44
CA PHE A 23 22.26 -5.24 4.78
C PHE A 23 21.76 -3.80 4.71
N CYS A 24 21.23 -3.37 3.56
CA CYS A 24 20.41 -2.16 3.48
C CYS A 24 18.94 -2.55 3.72
N SER A 25 18.24 -1.76 4.53
CA SER A 25 16.80 -1.94 4.74
C SER A 25 16.00 -1.46 3.53
N LEU A 26 14.77 -1.94 3.37
CA LEU A 26 13.84 -1.44 2.36
C LEU A 26 13.63 0.08 2.46
N GLU A 27 13.67 0.63 3.68
CA GLU A 27 13.54 2.07 3.90
C GLU A 27 14.65 2.89 3.22
N GLU A 28 15.87 2.35 3.17
CA GLU A 28 17.04 2.99 2.56
C GLU A 28 17.09 2.78 1.04
N GLN A 29 16.58 1.66 0.56
CA GLN A 29 16.61 1.28 -0.86
C GLN A 29 15.50 1.96 -1.68
N LEU A 30 14.37 2.28 -1.06
CA LEU A 30 13.20 2.81 -1.75
C LEU A 30 13.24 4.33 -1.95
N ASN A 31 12.63 4.80 -3.03
CA ASN A 31 12.49 6.22 -3.27
C ASN A 31 11.44 6.83 -2.33
N ARG A 32 11.88 7.74 -1.46
CA ARG A 32 11.03 8.42 -0.48
C ARG A 32 9.91 9.27 -1.09
N LYS A 33 10.03 9.63 -2.38
CA LYS A 33 8.99 10.38 -3.12
C LYS A 33 7.88 9.50 -3.67
N HIS A 34 8.02 8.17 -3.59
CA HIS A 34 7.02 7.26 -4.12
C HIS A 34 5.71 7.34 -3.29
N PRO A 35 4.52 7.42 -3.93
CA PRO A 35 3.25 7.59 -3.21
C PRO A 35 3.01 6.54 -2.12
N LEU A 36 3.32 5.26 -2.38
CA LEU A 36 3.16 4.21 -1.37
C LEU A 36 4.13 4.35 -0.19
N TYR A 37 5.33 4.90 -0.41
CA TYR A 37 6.29 5.14 0.67
C TYR A 37 5.79 6.26 1.58
N VAL A 38 5.28 7.34 0.98
CA VAL A 38 4.69 8.46 1.73
C VAL A 38 3.45 7.99 2.49
N LEU A 39 2.57 7.23 1.84
CA LEU A 39 1.37 6.65 2.45
C LEU A 39 1.71 5.73 3.63
N ALA A 40 2.70 4.85 3.48
CA ALA A 40 3.15 3.96 4.56
C ALA A 40 3.57 4.72 5.82
N ASN A 41 4.18 5.90 5.66
CA ASN A 41 4.67 6.70 6.78
C ASN A 41 3.62 7.67 7.35
N LYS A 42 2.55 7.95 6.60
CA LYS A 42 1.45 8.79 7.05
C LYS A 42 0.40 8.02 7.86
N ILE A 43 0.21 6.74 7.56
CA ILE A 43 -0.76 5.89 8.25
C ILE A 43 -0.31 5.66 9.70
N ASP A 44 -1.22 5.90 10.64
CA ASP A 44 -1.01 5.59 12.05
C ASP A 44 -1.30 4.11 12.33
N TRP A 45 -0.30 3.26 12.08
CA TRP A 45 -0.39 1.81 12.26
C TRP A 45 -0.70 1.38 13.71
N ASN A 46 -0.34 2.19 14.71
CA ASN A 46 -0.58 1.87 16.12
C ASN A 46 -2.08 1.87 16.46
N LYS A 47 -2.87 2.72 15.80
CA LYS A 47 -4.34 2.71 15.95
C LYS A 47 -4.92 1.39 15.48
N PHE A 48 -4.48 0.89 14.33
CA PHE A 48 -4.92 -0.41 13.81
C PHE A 48 -4.50 -1.55 14.73
N GLU A 49 -3.26 -1.54 15.21
CA GLU A 49 -2.81 -2.53 16.19
C GLU A 49 -3.63 -2.49 17.49
N THR A 50 -3.96 -1.31 18.01
CA THR A 50 -4.74 -1.16 19.24
C THR A 50 -6.20 -1.57 19.07
N GLU A 51 -6.83 -1.25 17.93
CA GLU A 51 -8.23 -1.59 17.67
C GLU A 51 -8.40 -3.06 17.30
N PHE A 52 -7.46 -3.61 16.52
CA PHE A 52 -7.54 -4.99 16.09
C PHE A 52 -6.99 -5.95 17.15
N SER A 53 -5.97 -5.60 17.94
CA SER A 53 -5.47 -6.47 19.04
C SER A 53 -6.57 -6.96 19.98
N LYS A 54 -7.53 -6.10 20.35
CA LYS A 54 -8.71 -6.45 21.17
C LYS A 54 -9.56 -7.58 20.58
N ARG A 55 -9.56 -7.73 19.26
CA ARG A 55 -10.29 -8.77 18.52
C ARG A 55 -9.44 -9.99 18.22
N PHE A 56 -8.12 -9.87 18.35
CA PHE A 56 -7.13 -10.90 18.08
C PHE A 56 -6.81 -11.78 19.30
N ASP A 57 -7.34 -11.49 20.49
CA ASP A 57 -7.03 -12.23 21.72
C ASP A 57 -7.60 -13.67 21.76
N ASP A 58 -6.68 -14.60 22.08
CA ASP A 58 -6.79 -15.94 22.70
C ASP A 58 -7.45 -17.14 22.00
N LYS A 59 -8.11 -17.03 20.84
CA LYS A 59 -8.76 -18.22 20.21
C LYS A 59 -8.08 -18.82 18.98
N MET A 60 -7.11 -18.16 18.36
CA MET A 60 -6.41 -18.69 17.18
C MET A 60 -4.98 -19.09 17.57
N GLY A 61 -4.77 -20.38 17.81
CA GLY A 61 -3.49 -20.97 18.27
C GLY A 61 -2.35 -20.98 17.25
N ALA A 62 -2.32 -20.07 16.28
CA ALA A 62 -1.19 -19.84 15.39
C ALA A 62 -0.60 -18.45 15.67
N PRO A 63 0.72 -18.21 15.46
CA PRO A 63 1.26 -16.87 15.51
C PRO A 63 0.53 -16.02 14.47
N ASN A 64 -0.37 -15.15 14.92
CA ASN A 64 -1.10 -14.25 14.06
C ASN A 64 -0.09 -13.40 13.29
N LYS A 65 -0.23 -13.36 11.96
CA LYS A 65 0.55 -12.48 11.08
C LYS A 65 0.47 -11.04 11.60
N PRO A 66 1.52 -10.22 11.42
CA PRO A 66 1.49 -8.84 11.89
C PRO A 66 0.28 -8.10 11.32
N ILE A 67 -0.45 -7.37 12.18
CA ILE A 67 -1.68 -6.65 11.82
C ILE A 67 -1.42 -5.68 10.66
N ARG A 68 -0.25 -5.04 10.66
CA ARG A 68 0.21 -4.16 9.58
C ARG A 68 0.30 -4.86 8.23
N LEU A 69 0.74 -6.12 8.18
CA LEU A 69 0.83 -6.88 6.93
C LEU A 69 -0.56 -7.11 6.34
N MET A 70 -1.48 -7.64 7.15
CA MET A 70 -2.84 -7.95 6.72
C MET A 70 -3.63 -6.69 6.33
N THR A 71 -3.55 -5.65 7.16
CA THR A 71 -4.20 -4.36 6.89
C THR A 71 -3.60 -3.70 5.65
N GLY A 72 -2.27 -3.77 5.49
CA GLY A 72 -1.57 -3.23 4.34
C GLY A 72 -1.99 -3.91 3.03
N LEU A 73 -2.13 -5.23 3.01
CA LEU A 73 -2.59 -5.98 1.83
C LEU A 73 -4.03 -5.59 1.43
N ILE A 74 -4.92 -5.40 2.40
CA ILE A 74 -6.30 -4.94 2.13
C ILE A 74 -6.32 -3.53 1.55
N ILE A 75 -5.52 -2.61 2.11
CA ILE A 75 -5.41 -1.25 1.57
C ILE A 75 -4.85 -1.29 0.14
N LEU A 76 -3.78 -2.06 -0.11
CA LEU A 76 -3.18 -2.20 -1.44
C LEU A 76 -4.17 -2.76 -2.46
N LYS A 77 -4.95 -3.77 -2.06
CA LYS A 77 -6.04 -4.32 -2.87
C LYS A 77 -7.02 -3.22 -3.28
N HIS A 78 -7.45 -2.37 -2.34
CA HIS A 78 -8.39 -1.28 -2.63
C HIS A 78 -7.78 -0.19 -3.52
N ILE A 79 -6.54 0.23 -3.26
CA ILE A 79 -5.85 1.28 -4.03
C ILE A 79 -5.61 0.82 -5.48
N ARG A 80 -5.30 -0.46 -5.68
CA ARG A 80 -4.96 -1.02 -6.99
C ARG A 80 -6.13 -1.68 -7.71
N ASN A 81 -7.25 -1.86 -7.02
CA ASN A 81 -8.43 -2.54 -7.53
C ASN A 81 -8.11 -3.94 -8.10
N VAL A 82 -7.39 -4.75 -7.33
CA VAL A 82 -6.96 -6.11 -7.69
C VAL A 82 -7.64 -7.16 -6.81
N SER A 83 -7.51 -8.45 -7.16
CA SER A 83 -8.03 -9.56 -6.34
C SER A 83 -7.11 -9.87 -5.14
N ASP A 84 -7.60 -10.70 -4.21
CA ASP A 84 -6.82 -11.14 -3.03
C ASP A 84 -5.61 -12.00 -3.44
N GLU A 85 -5.73 -12.79 -4.51
CA GLU A 85 -4.63 -13.58 -5.06
C GLU A 85 -3.59 -12.68 -5.73
N SER A 86 -4.05 -11.75 -6.57
CA SER A 86 -3.16 -10.87 -7.34
C SER A 86 -2.37 -9.92 -6.45
N VAL A 87 -2.95 -9.42 -5.34
CA VAL A 87 -2.19 -8.57 -4.40
C VAL A 87 -1.08 -9.36 -3.69
N VAL A 88 -1.33 -10.64 -3.39
CA VAL A 88 -0.37 -11.53 -2.73
C VAL A 88 0.76 -11.95 -3.69
N GLU A 89 0.46 -12.16 -4.98
CA GLU A 89 1.47 -12.39 -6.02
C GLU A 89 2.33 -11.13 -6.23
N GLN A 90 1.70 -9.97 -6.44
CA GLN A 90 2.42 -8.70 -6.65
C GLN A 90 3.28 -8.29 -5.46
N PHE A 91 2.91 -8.71 -4.24
CA PHE A 91 3.71 -8.45 -3.05
C PHE A 91 5.11 -9.05 -3.15
N GLN A 92 5.24 -10.27 -3.68
CA GLN A 92 6.51 -10.98 -3.81
C GLN A 92 7.45 -10.28 -4.79
N GLU A 93 6.89 -9.61 -5.79
CA GLU A 93 7.63 -8.94 -6.85
C GLU A 93 7.92 -7.46 -6.53
N ASN A 94 7.20 -6.85 -5.58
CA ASN A 94 7.19 -5.40 -5.40
C ASN A 94 7.68 -4.97 -4.00
N ALA A 95 8.90 -4.46 -3.96
CA ALA A 95 9.53 -3.95 -2.74
C ALA A 95 8.72 -2.81 -2.05
N TYR A 96 7.95 -2.02 -2.80
CA TYR A 96 7.09 -0.99 -2.19
C TYR A 96 5.90 -1.60 -1.44
N TYR A 97 5.37 -2.72 -1.90
CA TYR A 97 4.26 -3.40 -1.23
C TYR A 97 4.74 -4.01 0.09
N GLN A 98 5.93 -4.62 0.06
CA GLN A 98 6.57 -5.18 1.25
C GLN A 98 6.84 -4.11 2.30
N TYR A 99 7.44 -2.98 1.90
CA TYR A 99 7.67 -1.86 2.81
C TYR A 99 6.36 -1.27 3.36
N PHE A 100 5.33 -1.14 2.51
CA PHE A 100 4.02 -0.65 2.92
C PHE A 100 3.43 -1.52 4.05
N CYS A 101 3.48 -2.84 3.86
CA CYS A 101 3.07 -3.85 4.82
C CYS A 101 3.99 -4.02 6.03
N GLY A 102 5.11 -3.29 6.10
CA GLY A 102 5.99 -3.26 7.27
C GLY A 102 7.19 -4.21 7.23
N GLU A 103 7.48 -4.82 6.08
CA GLU A 103 8.70 -5.61 5.91
C GLU A 103 9.94 -4.73 5.96
N ARG A 104 10.99 -5.24 6.60
CA ARG A 104 12.29 -4.55 6.71
C ARG A 104 13.23 -4.91 5.56
N PHE A 105 13.09 -6.11 5.03
CA PHE A 105 13.95 -6.67 4.00
C PHE A 105 13.09 -7.23 2.88
N PHE A 106 13.63 -7.21 1.66
CA PHE A 106 12.95 -7.79 0.53
C PHE A 106 12.91 -9.31 0.66
N SER A 107 11.71 -9.89 0.55
CA SER A 107 11.47 -11.33 0.47
C SER A 107 10.77 -11.67 -0.83
N THR A 108 11.12 -12.81 -1.43
CA THR A 108 10.40 -13.36 -2.59
C THR A 108 9.35 -14.37 -2.19
N GLU A 109 9.16 -14.58 -0.89
CA GLU A 109 8.19 -15.53 -0.35
C GLU A 109 6.82 -14.90 -0.22
N GLN A 110 5.81 -15.75 -0.34
CA GLN A 110 4.42 -15.35 -0.17
C GLN A 110 4.14 -14.91 1.28
N PRO A 111 3.54 -13.72 1.49
CA PRO A 111 3.31 -13.22 2.84
C PRO A 111 2.28 -14.05 3.62
N CYS A 112 1.21 -14.49 2.96
CA CYS A 112 0.08 -15.25 3.50
C CYS A 112 -0.70 -15.95 2.38
N ASP A 113 -1.52 -16.95 2.72
CA ASP A 113 -2.49 -17.49 1.77
C ASP A 113 -3.60 -16.45 1.48
N PRO A 114 -4.11 -16.32 0.24
CA PRO A 114 -5.20 -15.38 -0.07
C PRO A 114 -6.46 -15.62 0.78
N SER A 115 -6.72 -16.85 1.21
CA SER A 115 -7.85 -17.19 2.08
C SER A 115 -7.71 -16.54 3.47
N GLU A 116 -6.48 -16.30 3.94
CA GLU A 116 -6.23 -15.59 5.20
C GLU A 116 -6.74 -14.14 5.14
N LEU A 117 -6.68 -13.49 3.97
CA LEU A 117 -7.23 -12.15 3.78
C LEU A 117 -8.77 -12.14 3.89
N VAL A 118 -9.42 -13.19 3.40
CA VAL A 118 -10.88 -13.36 3.53
C VAL A 118 -11.26 -13.58 4.99
N HIS A 119 -10.53 -14.44 5.70
CA HIS A 119 -10.75 -14.67 7.13
C HIS A 119 -10.51 -13.40 7.95
N PHE A 120 -9.45 -12.65 7.65
CA PHE A 120 -9.14 -11.39 8.31
C PHE A 120 -10.27 -10.37 8.12
N ARG A 121 -10.79 -10.21 6.90
CA ARG A 121 -11.95 -9.34 6.60
C ARG A 121 -13.18 -9.70 7.43
N HIS A 122 -13.49 -10.98 7.56
CA HIS A 122 -14.62 -11.42 8.39
C HIS A 122 -14.38 -11.15 9.89
N MET A 123 -13.13 -11.23 10.34
CA MET A 123 -12.76 -11.01 11.74
C MET A 123 -12.84 -9.52 12.15
N ILE A 124 -12.36 -8.62 11.31
CA ILE A 124 -12.45 -7.17 11.55
C ILE A 124 -13.88 -6.64 11.35
N GLY A 125 -14.68 -7.32 10.51
CA GLY A 125 -16.03 -6.93 10.15
C GLY A 125 -16.11 -5.64 9.35
N GLU A 126 -17.34 -5.18 9.08
CA GLU A 126 -17.59 -3.95 8.30
C GLU A 126 -17.02 -2.71 9.00
N ALA A 127 -17.13 -2.61 10.33
CA ALA A 127 -16.60 -1.48 11.10
C ALA A 127 -15.06 -1.35 10.97
N GLY A 128 -14.34 -2.48 10.92
CA GLY A 128 -12.89 -2.47 10.71
C GLY A 128 -12.52 -2.09 9.28
N MET A 129 -13.26 -2.58 8.29
CA MET A 129 -13.08 -2.22 6.88
C MET A 129 -13.34 -0.72 6.63
N ASP A 130 -14.39 -0.17 7.23
CA ASP A 130 -14.70 1.26 7.13
C ASP A 130 -13.60 2.13 7.74
N MET A 131 -12.99 1.69 8.84
CA MET A 131 -11.87 2.39 9.46
C MET A 131 -10.64 2.40 8.53
N ILE A 132 -10.33 1.25 7.93
CA ILE A 132 -9.25 1.11 6.94
C ILE A 132 -9.49 2.04 5.75
N LEU A 133 -10.72 2.04 5.22
CA LEU A 133 -11.07 2.86 4.07
C LEU A 133 -11.02 4.35 4.40
N LYS A 134 -11.54 4.78 5.56
CA LYS A 134 -11.48 6.17 6.01
C LYS A 134 -10.05 6.68 6.11
N GLU A 135 -9.16 5.93 6.76
CA GLU A 135 -7.75 6.31 6.86
C GLU A 135 -7.07 6.32 5.49
N SER A 136 -7.43 5.42 4.57
CA SER A 136 -6.89 5.44 3.20
C SER A 136 -7.30 6.68 2.39
N ILE A 137 -8.49 7.21 2.62
CA ILE A 137 -9.00 8.43 1.95
C ILE A 137 -8.37 9.68 2.56
N LEU A 138 -8.25 9.73 3.90
CA LEU A 138 -7.65 10.87 4.61
C LEU A 138 -6.21 11.14 4.15
N VAL A 139 -5.44 10.09 3.86
CA VAL A 139 -4.08 10.28 3.36
C VAL A 139 -4.05 10.85 1.93
N ASN A 140 -5.12 10.66 1.16
CA ASN A 140 -5.23 11.16 -0.22
C ASN A 140 -5.70 12.63 -0.27
N ASP A 141 -6.50 13.09 0.71
CA ASP A 141 -7.01 14.47 0.80
C ASP A 141 -5.97 15.52 1.27
N ASP A 142 -4.82 15.09 1.78
CA ASP A 142 -3.70 15.99 2.10
C ASP A 142 -3.10 16.69 0.86
N HIS A 143 -3.53 16.32 -0.34
CA HIS A 143 -3.15 16.99 -1.59
C HIS A 143 -3.96 18.26 -1.90
N ASP A 144 -5.03 18.57 -1.15
CA ASP A 144 -5.92 19.70 -1.43
C ASP A 144 -5.71 20.92 -0.51
N LYS A 145 -4.45 21.26 -0.22
CA LYS A 145 -4.09 22.61 0.27
C LYS A 145 -3.04 23.30 -0.61
N GLN A 146 -3.30 23.32 -1.92
CA GLN A 146 -2.86 24.40 -2.81
C GLN A 146 -4.03 24.92 -3.64
N GLY A 147 -4.85 25.77 -3.02
CA GLY A 147 -5.63 26.82 -3.69
C GLY A 147 -6.81 26.39 -4.59
N PRO A 148 -7.88 27.20 -4.67
CA PRO A 148 -9.09 26.83 -5.37
C PRO A 148 -8.93 27.06 -6.87
N THR A 149 -9.21 26.05 -7.69
CA THR A 149 -9.81 26.30 -9.01
C THR A 149 -10.98 25.36 -9.16
N GLY A 150 -12.17 25.93 -9.05
CA GLY A 150 -13.41 25.17 -9.05
C GLY A 150 -13.68 24.48 -10.39
N CYS A 151 -14.32 23.34 -10.30
CA CYS A 151 -15.48 23.04 -11.14
C CYS A 151 -16.30 21.98 -10.41
N GLY A 152 -17.46 22.38 -9.91
CA GLY A 152 -18.36 21.49 -9.18
C GLY A 152 -18.98 20.46 -10.10
N THR A 153 -18.94 19.19 -9.69
CA THR A 153 -19.91 18.19 -10.14
C THR A 153 -20.77 17.80 -8.95
N ALA A 154 -21.97 18.37 -8.95
CA ALA A 154 -23.03 18.04 -8.01
C ALA A 154 -23.43 16.57 -8.15
N PHE A 155 -23.39 15.84 -7.03
CA PHE A 155 -24.05 14.56 -6.83
C PHE A 155 -25.58 14.75 -7.03
N ARG A 156 -26.14 14.20 -8.12
CA ARG A 156 -27.58 13.91 -8.19
C ARG A 156 -27.83 12.59 -7.49
N LYS A 157 -28.62 12.65 -6.41
CA LYS A 157 -29.30 11.49 -5.83
C LYS A 157 -30.51 11.21 -6.72
N ASP A 158 -30.54 10.06 -7.37
CA ASP A 158 -31.77 9.49 -7.89
C ASP A 158 -32.10 8.21 -7.10
N SER A 159 -33.30 8.17 -6.56
CA SER A 159 -33.97 6.99 -5.98
C SER A 159 -35.48 7.19 -6.21
N PRO A 160 -36.30 6.13 -6.21
CA PRO A 160 -36.66 5.35 -7.39
C PRO A 160 -38.13 5.54 -7.84
N THR A 161 -38.42 4.93 -8.97
CA THR A 161 -39.56 5.02 -9.89
C THR A 161 -40.93 4.59 -9.34
N ARG A 162 -41.94 5.42 -9.68
CA ARG A 162 -43.35 5.14 -10.06
C ARG A 162 -44.16 4.04 -9.35
N GLU A 163 -45.28 4.48 -8.78
CA GLU A 163 -46.54 3.73 -8.75
C GLU A 163 -47.50 4.26 -9.85
N PRO A 164 -48.47 3.43 -10.29
CA PRO A 164 -49.15 3.53 -11.58
C PRO A 164 -50.14 4.68 -11.74
#